data_AF-A0A7C9VUJ8-F1
#
_entry.id   AF-A0A7C9VUJ8-F1
#
_cell.length_a   1.000
_cell.length_b   1.000
_cell.length_c   1.000
_cell.angle_alpha   90.00
_cell.angle_beta   90.00
_cell.angle_gamma   90.00
#
_symmetry.space_group_name_H-M   'P 1'
#
loop_
_entity.id
_entity.type
_entity.pdbx_description
1 polymer ?
#
loop_
_entity_poly.entity_id
_entity_poly.type
_entity_poly.pdbx_seq_one_letter_code
_entity_poly.pdbx_strand_id
1 'polypeptide(L)'
;MNDDDFLDVLRAAADELDPVPAGVIRDASAALALRTLDAELAELVESEVLVRGDEPLTLVFESERVAVNLEIDDDVVRGLVTGAEGEAVVETPRSRRAVPITDGRFTATEVPRGLVRIRLTALDGTPVVTRWTTS
;
A
#
# COMPACT_ATOMS: atom_id res chain seq x y z
N MET A 1 24.28 -9.83 -28.50
CA MET A 1 23.02 -10.23 -27.84
C MET A 1 23.15 -9.81 -26.41
N ASN A 2 22.43 -8.76 -26.04
CA ASN A 2 22.29 -8.27 -24.67
C ASN A 2 21.25 -9.16 -23.93
N ASP A 3 21.21 -9.09 -22.61
CA ASP A 3 20.22 -9.77 -21.78
C ASP A 3 18.78 -9.42 -22.22
N ASP A 4 18.53 -8.17 -22.61
CA ASP A 4 17.21 -7.75 -23.13
C ASP A 4 16.84 -8.49 -24.43
N ASP A 5 17.78 -8.60 -25.37
CA ASP A 5 17.56 -9.33 -26.64
C ASP A 5 17.26 -10.81 -26.38
N PHE A 6 17.89 -11.39 -25.36
CA PHE A 6 17.68 -12.77 -24.96
C PHE A 6 16.33 -12.97 -24.27
N LEU A 7 15.92 -12.03 -23.40
CA LEU A 7 14.62 -12.04 -22.76
C LEU A 7 13.47 -11.92 -23.76
N ASP A 8 13.63 -11.15 -24.83
CA ASP A 8 12.62 -11.02 -25.87
C ASP A 8 12.43 -12.31 -26.67
N VAL A 9 13.52 -13.02 -26.97
CA VAL A 9 13.46 -14.35 -27.62
C VAL A 9 12.76 -15.36 -26.71
N LEU A 10 13.07 -15.37 -25.42
CA LEU A 10 12.41 -16.25 -24.44
C LEU A 10 10.92 -15.94 -24.32
N ARG A 11 10.54 -14.66 -24.32
CA ARG A 11 9.15 -14.22 -24.23
C ARG A 11 8.35 -14.65 -25.46
N ALA A 12 8.92 -14.49 -26.65
CA ALA A 12 8.33 -14.98 -27.90
C ALA A 12 8.13 -16.51 -27.92
N ALA A 13 9.13 -17.27 -27.45
CA ALA A 13 9.03 -18.72 -27.38
C ALA A 13 7.99 -19.19 -26.34
N ALA A 14 7.85 -18.49 -25.21
CA ALA A 14 6.85 -18.77 -24.21
C ALA A 14 5.42 -18.52 -24.74
N ASP A 15 5.22 -17.41 -25.45
CA ASP A 15 3.92 -17.09 -26.05
C ASP A 15 3.48 -18.11 -27.12
N GLU A 16 4.42 -18.75 -27.81
CA GLU A 16 4.14 -19.77 -28.82
C GLU A 16 3.90 -21.16 -28.23
N LEU A 17 4.70 -21.56 -27.23
CA LEU A 17 4.67 -22.92 -26.68
C LEU A 17 3.71 -23.09 -25.49
N ASP A 18 3.51 -22.05 -24.69
CA ASP A 18 2.66 -22.05 -23.50
C ASP A 18 1.90 -20.70 -23.37
N PRO A 19 0.99 -20.41 -24.31
CA PRO A 19 0.22 -19.17 -24.28
C PRO A 19 -0.65 -19.13 -23.02
N VAL A 20 -0.73 -17.95 -22.39
CA VAL A 20 -1.59 -17.75 -21.22
C VAL A 20 -3.03 -18.16 -21.56
N PRO A 21 -3.61 -19.17 -20.87
CA PRO A 21 -4.93 -19.67 -21.21
C PRO A 21 -5.99 -18.58 -21.10
N ALA A 22 -6.95 -18.60 -22.02
CA ALA A 22 -8.06 -17.66 -22.04
C ALA A 22 -8.83 -17.72 -20.71
N GLY A 23 -8.85 -16.61 -19.98
CA GLY A 23 -9.49 -16.50 -18.67
C GLY A 23 -8.52 -16.33 -17.51
N VAL A 24 -7.26 -16.78 -17.59
CA VAL A 24 -6.30 -16.67 -16.47
C VAL A 24 -6.06 -15.21 -16.07
N ILE A 25 -5.89 -14.31 -17.03
CA ILE A 25 -5.71 -12.88 -16.74
C ILE A 25 -6.97 -12.28 -16.10
N ARG A 26 -8.15 -12.65 -16.60
CA ARG A 26 -9.44 -12.19 -16.06
C ARG A 26 -9.66 -12.70 -14.65
N ASP A 27 -9.38 -13.98 -14.40
CA ASP A 27 -9.62 -14.63 -13.13
C ASP A 27 -8.58 -14.18 -12.09
N ALA A 28 -7.33 -13.96 -12.49
CA ALA A 28 -6.32 -13.30 -11.66
C ALA A 28 -6.71 -11.86 -11.30
N SER A 29 -7.22 -11.09 -12.29
CA SER A 29 -7.73 -9.74 -12.06
C SER A 29 -8.93 -9.74 -11.11
N ALA A 30 -9.86 -10.69 -11.28
CA ALA A 30 -11.02 -10.85 -10.40
C ALA A 30 -10.60 -11.22 -8.98
N ALA A 31 -9.65 -12.14 -8.79
CA ALA A 31 -9.13 -12.52 -7.49
C ALA A 31 -8.42 -11.34 -6.78
N LEU A 32 -7.63 -10.54 -7.52
CA LEU A 32 -6.99 -9.32 -7.03
C LEU A 32 -8.01 -8.24 -6.63
N ALA A 33 -9.08 -8.09 -7.40
CA ALA A 33 -10.18 -7.19 -7.10
C ALA A 33 -10.95 -7.62 -5.84
N LEU A 34 -11.29 -8.91 -5.71
CA LEU A 34 -11.97 -9.48 -4.53
C LEU A 34 -11.17 -9.27 -3.25
N ARG A 35 -9.85 -9.50 -3.28
CA ARG A 35 -8.96 -9.24 -2.12
C ARG A 35 -8.99 -7.77 -1.65
N THR A 36 -9.35 -6.86 -2.53
CA THR A 36 -9.49 -5.44 -2.20
C THR A 36 -10.91 -5.09 -1.74
N LEU A 37 -11.94 -5.82 -2.19
CA LEU A 37 -13.33 -5.65 -1.75
C LEU A 37 -13.56 -6.10 -0.31
N ASP A 38 -12.87 -7.15 0.15
CA ASP A 38 -12.97 -7.61 1.54
C ASP A 38 -12.22 -6.71 2.54
N ALA A 39 -11.57 -5.64 2.07
CA ALA A 39 -10.84 -4.73 2.94
C ALA A 39 -11.77 -3.68 3.56
N GLU A 40 -11.72 -3.59 4.88
CA GLU A 40 -12.37 -2.52 5.63
C GLU A 40 -11.67 -1.19 5.35
N LEU A 41 -12.45 -0.15 5.08
CA LEU A 41 -11.92 1.20 4.88
C LEU A 41 -11.79 1.89 6.24
N ALA A 42 -10.57 2.26 6.61
CA ALA A 42 -10.36 3.22 7.69
C ALA A 42 -10.65 4.63 7.16
N GLU A 43 -11.64 5.28 7.78
CA GLU A 43 -12.11 6.61 7.41
C GLU A 43 -11.17 7.67 7.99
N LEU A 44 -10.96 8.76 7.25
CA LEU A 44 -10.20 9.90 7.77
C LEU A 44 -11.08 10.68 8.75
N VAL A 45 -10.68 10.71 10.02
CA VAL A 45 -11.43 11.36 11.10
C VAL A 45 -10.86 12.75 11.40
N GLU A 46 -9.55 12.92 11.28
CA GLU A 46 -8.86 14.19 11.54
C GLU A 46 -7.73 14.43 10.53
N SER A 47 -7.58 15.67 10.10
CA SER A 47 -6.47 16.10 9.25
C SER A 47 -6.01 17.49 9.66
N GLU A 48 -4.74 17.62 10.00
CA GLU A 48 -4.13 18.89 10.34
C GLU A 48 -3.05 19.23 9.31
N VAL A 49 -3.33 20.26 8.51
CA VAL A 49 -2.36 20.90 7.61
C VAL A 49 -2.02 22.24 8.24
N LEU A 50 -0.90 22.34 8.95
CA LEU A 50 -0.49 23.61 9.54
C LEU A 50 0.05 24.52 8.43
N VAL A 51 -0.75 25.52 8.04
CA VAL A 51 -0.53 26.40 6.86
C VAL A 51 0.65 27.38 7.05
N ARG A 52 1.60 27.10 7.95
CA ARG A 52 2.73 27.99 8.25
C ARG A 52 4.03 27.22 8.52
N GLY A 53 4.68 26.75 7.45
CA GLY A 53 6.07 26.23 7.47
C GLY A 53 6.17 24.70 7.33
N ASP A 54 7.39 24.19 7.15
CA ASP A 54 7.85 22.79 6.96
C ASP A 54 7.42 21.82 8.10
N GLU A 55 6.17 21.85 8.54
CA GLU A 55 5.66 20.98 9.59
C GLU A 55 4.99 19.73 8.99
N PRO A 56 5.17 18.55 9.62
CA PRO A 56 4.63 17.30 9.09
C PRO A 56 3.11 17.31 8.94
N LEU A 57 2.63 16.77 7.82
CA LEU A 57 1.20 16.51 7.61
C LEU A 57 0.73 15.42 8.56
N THR A 58 -0.24 15.72 9.42
CA THR A 58 -0.80 14.76 10.38
C THR A 58 -2.21 14.34 9.98
N LEU A 59 -2.46 13.03 9.91
CA LEU A 59 -3.74 12.44 9.50
C LEU A 59 -4.14 11.30 10.44
N VAL A 60 -5.37 11.32 10.93
CA VAL A 60 -5.91 10.24 11.78
C VAL A 60 -6.98 9.47 11.02
N PHE A 61 -6.76 8.18 10.87
CA PHE A 61 -7.70 7.24 10.27
C PHE A 61 -8.24 6.27 11.31
N GLU A 62 -9.53 5.97 11.25
CA GLU A 62 -10.15 5.01 12.15
C GLU A 62 -11.11 4.08 11.41
N SER A 63 -11.18 2.86 11.89
CA SER A 63 -12.12 1.83 11.50
C SER A 63 -12.67 1.19 12.79
N GLU A 64 -13.58 0.21 12.69
CA GLU A 64 -14.04 -0.51 13.87
C GLU A 64 -12.91 -1.30 14.56
N ARG A 65 -11.85 -1.64 13.82
CA ARG A 65 -10.79 -2.56 14.24
C ARG A 65 -9.45 -1.89 14.44
N VAL A 66 -9.17 -0.81 13.71
CA VAL A 66 -7.84 -0.21 13.64
C VAL A 66 -7.94 1.31 13.71
N ALA A 67 -7.02 1.93 14.45
CA ALA A 67 -6.73 3.35 14.32
C ALA A 67 -5.29 3.56 13.86
N VAL A 68 -5.08 4.55 12.99
CA VAL A 68 -3.78 4.91 12.43
C VAL A 68 -3.61 6.41 12.49
N ASN A 69 -2.63 6.88 13.25
CA ASN A 69 -2.16 8.26 13.18
C ASN A 69 -0.92 8.29 12.28
N LEU A 70 -1.01 9.01 11.16
CA LEU A 70 0.05 9.19 10.18
C LEU A 70 0.66 10.56 10.30
N GLU A 71 1.99 10.59 10.31
CA GLU A 71 2.80 11.78 10.19
C GLU A 71 3.62 11.63 8.90
N ILE A 72 3.46 12.58 7.98
CA ILE A 72 4.17 12.59 6.69
C ILE A 72 5.05 13.83 6.63
N ASP A 73 6.34 13.60 6.46
CA ASP A 73 7.37 14.63 6.41
C ASP A 73 8.35 14.32 5.27
N ASP A 74 8.35 15.17 4.25
CA ASP A 74 9.08 15.01 2.99
C ASP A 74 8.90 13.62 2.32
N ASP A 75 9.90 12.74 2.38
CA ASP A 75 9.89 11.38 1.83
C ASP A 75 9.74 10.31 2.92
N VAL A 76 9.37 10.72 4.14
CA VAL A 76 9.22 9.85 5.30
C VAL A 76 7.76 9.78 5.73
N VAL A 77 7.24 8.56 5.85
CA VAL A 77 5.92 8.28 6.40
C VAL A 77 6.08 7.51 7.70
N ARG A 78 5.60 8.10 8.79
CA ARG A 78 5.55 7.47 10.12
C ARG A 78 4.10 7.17 10.46
N GLY A 79 3.88 6.05 11.13
CA GLY A 79 2.54 5.71 11.60
C GLY A 79 2.56 5.14 13.01
N LEU A 80 1.59 5.54 13.81
CA LEU A 80 1.20 4.88 15.06
C LEU A 80 -0.12 4.14 14.82
N VAL A 81 -0.10 2.84 15.05
CA VAL A 81 -1.15 1.88 14.74
C VAL A 81 -1.63 1.23 16.03
N THR A 82 -2.94 1.15 16.20
CA THR A 82 -3.60 0.33 17.22
C THR A 82 -4.51 -0.70 16.53
N GLY A 83 -4.65 -1.89 17.11
CA GLY A 83 -5.53 -2.93 16.57
C GLY A 83 -4.97 -3.73 15.38
N ALA A 84 -3.70 -3.52 15.01
CA ALA A 84 -2.99 -4.30 13.99
C ALA A 84 -1.52 -4.52 14.38
N GLU A 85 -0.96 -5.65 13.94
CA GLU A 85 0.44 -6.07 14.16
C GLU A 85 1.04 -6.65 12.87
N GLY A 86 2.35 -6.91 12.87
CA GLY A 86 3.05 -7.48 11.71
C GLY A 86 3.63 -6.40 10.80
N GLU A 87 3.06 -6.23 9.61
CA GLU A 87 3.57 -5.27 8.61
C GLU A 87 2.51 -4.24 8.20
N ALA A 88 2.94 -2.99 8.10
CA ALA A 88 2.22 -1.95 7.39
C ALA A 88 2.72 -1.88 5.95
N VAL A 89 1.81 -1.86 4.99
CA VAL A 89 2.17 -1.76 3.59
C VAL A 89 1.87 -0.35 3.10
N VAL A 90 2.94 0.39 2.82
CA VAL A 90 2.89 1.75 2.27
C VAL A 90 2.79 1.64 0.75
N GLU A 91 1.71 2.18 0.20
CA GLU A 91 1.41 2.16 -1.23
C GLU A 91 1.44 3.57 -1.80
N THR A 92 2.09 3.69 -2.96
CA THR A 92 1.99 4.85 -3.86
C THR A 92 1.46 4.36 -5.22
N PRO A 93 1.12 5.25 -6.16
CA PRO A 93 0.73 4.84 -7.51
C PRO A 93 1.78 3.98 -8.25
N ARG A 94 3.05 4.00 -7.81
CA ARG A 94 4.16 3.32 -8.49
C ARG A 94 4.91 2.32 -7.63
N SER A 95 4.63 2.24 -6.33
CA SER A 95 5.37 1.38 -5.42
C SER A 95 4.49 0.83 -4.32
N ARG A 96 4.89 -0.33 -3.79
CA ARG A 96 4.30 -0.97 -2.63
C ARG A 96 5.43 -1.52 -1.76
N ARG A 97 5.53 -1.06 -0.53
CA ARG A 97 6.60 -1.44 0.40
C ARG A 97 6.00 -1.88 1.73
N ALA A 98 6.32 -3.11 2.14
CA ALA A 98 6.02 -3.57 3.48
C ALA A 98 7.09 -3.05 4.46
N VAL A 99 6.65 -2.56 5.62
CA VAL A 99 7.50 -2.14 6.73
C VAL A 99 6.98 -2.75 8.02
N PRO A 100 7.86 -3.22 8.92
CA PRO A 100 7.44 -3.85 10.15
C PRO A 100 6.77 -2.82 11.09
N ILE A 101 5.74 -3.27 11.79
CA ILE A 101 5.12 -2.57 12.91
C ILE A 101 5.80 -3.06 14.18
N THR A 102 6.54 -2.19 14.85
CA THR A 102 7.24 -2.46 16.11
C THR A 102 6.67 -1.54 17.18
N ASP A 103 6.14 -2.11 18.28
CA ASP A 103 5.49 -1.37 19.36
C ASP A 103 4.38 -0.42 18.85
N GLY A 104 3.58 -0.92 17.90
CA GLY A 104 2.52 -0.16 17.24
C GLY A 104 3.02 0.91 16.28
N ARG A 105 4.32 0.99 15.99
CA ARG A 105 4.90 2.03 15.12
C ARG A 105 5.51 1.45 13.86
N PHE A 106 5.39 2.17 12.75
CA PHE A 106 6.16 1.89 11.54
C PHE A 106 6.80 3.17 10.99
N THR A 107 7.85 2.99 10.18
CA THR A 107 8.50 4.08 9.46
C THR A 107 8.91 3.59 8.07
N ALA A 108 8.47 4.31 7.04
CA ALA A 108 8.90 4.12 5.67
C ALA A 108 9.65 5.37 5.21
N THR A 109 10.81 5.17 4.60
CA THR A 109 11.64 6.23 4.01
C THR A 109 11.64 6.11 2.49
N GLU A 110 12.12 7.14 1.80
CA GLU A 110 12.20 7.19 0.33
C GLU A 110 10.82 7.00 -0.32
N VAL A 111 9.76 7.46 0.34
CA VAL A 111 8.39 7.41 -0.17
C VAL A 111 8.22 8.54 -1.18
N PRO A 112 7.92 8.25 -2.46
CA PRO A 112 7.71 9.30 -3.45
C PRO A 112 6.57 10.24 -3.03
N ARG A 113 6.82 11.55 -3.10
CA ARG A 113 5.79 12.57 -2.86
C ARG A 113 4.57 12.36 -3.76
N GLY A 114 3.38 12.57 -3.20
CA GLY A 114 2.10 12.52 -3.90
C GLY A 114 1.09 11.63 -3.17
N LEU A 115 0.36 10.80 -3.92
CA LEU A 115 -0.65 9.93 -3.32
C LEU A 115 0.01 8.80 -2.51
N VAL A 116 -0.41 8.65 -1.26
CA VAL A 116 -0.02 7.56 -0.38
C VAL A 116 -1.24 6.92 0.26
N ARG A 117 -1.14 5.61 0.53
CA ARG A 117 -2.15 4.82 1.23
C ARG A 117 -1.47 3.77 2.09
N ILE A 118 -2.08 3.45 3.23
CA ILE A 118 -1.59 2.41 4.13
C ILE A 118 -2.55 1.23 4.09
N ARG A 119 -1.98 0.02 4.00
CA ARG A 119 -2.71 -1.25 4.21
C ARG A 119 -2.16 -1.97 5.43
N LEU A 120 -3.08 -2.50 6.22
CA LEU A 120 -2.81 -3.21 7.46
C LEU A 120 -3.60 -4.51 7.47
N THR A 121 -3.24 -5.40 8.38
CA THR A 121 -4.07 -6.55 8.76
C THR A 121 -4.40 -6.38 10.23
N ALA A 122 -5.70 -6.24 10.55
CA ALA A 122 -6.16 -6.18 11.92
C ALA A 122 -5.82 -7.47 12.69
N LEU A 123 -5.83 -7.40 14.02
CA LEU A 123 -5.53 -8.55 14.88
C LEU A 123 -6.44 -9.77 14.64
N ASP A 124 -7.66 -9.55 14.16
CA ASP A 124 -8.61 -10.62 13.79
C ASP A 124 -8.40 -11.17 12.38
N GLY A 125 -7.38 -10.69 11.66
CA GLY A 125 -7.05 -11.07 10.28
C GLY A 125 -7.76 -10.24 9.21
N THR A 126 -8.63 -9.31 9.58
CA THR A 126 -9.35 -8.46 8.62
C THR A 126 -8.39 -7.51 7.92
N PRO A 127 -8.34 -7.47 6.57
CA PRO A 127 -7.54 -6.47 5.87
C PRO A 127 -8.17 -5.09 6.06
N VAL A 128 -7.35 -4.10 6.44
CA VAL A 128 -7.77 -2.70 6.59
C VAL A 128 -6.96 -1.84 5.64
N VAL A 129 -7.61 -0.84 5.03
CA VAL A 129 -6.97 0.08 4.10
C VAL A 129 -7.42 1.51 4.38
N THR A 130 -6.51 2.48 4.35
CA THR A 130 -6.89 3.90 4.38
C THR A 130 -7.36 4.34 2.99
N ARG A 131 -8.07 5.46 2.88
CA ARG A 131 -8.20 6.11 1.56
C ARG A 131 -6.84 6.62 1.07
N TRP A 132 -6.74 6.87 -0.23
CA TRP A 132 -5.61 7.62 -0.79
C TRP A 132 -5.61 9.04 -0.21
N THR A 133 -4.45 9.51 0.22
CA THR A 133 -4.23 10.88 0.69
C THR A 133 -3.00 11.47 0.01
N THR A 134 -2.94 12.79 -0.09
CA THR A 134 -1.80 13.49 -0.72
C THR A 134 -0.81 13.87 0.37
N SER A 135 0.44 13.45 0.23
CA SER A 135 1.61 13.97 0.96
C SER A 135 2.14 15.25 0.32
#